data_AF-A0A318D0I9-F1
#
_entry.id   AF-A0A318D0I9-F1
#
_cell.length_a   1.000
_cell.length_b   1.000
_cell.length_c   1.000
_cell.angle_alpha   90.00
_cell.angle_beta   90.00
_cell.angle_gamma   90.00
#
_symmetry.space_group_name_H-M   'P 1'
#
loop_
_entity.id
_entity.type
_entity.pdbx_description
1 polymer ?
#
loop_
_entity_poly.entity_id
_entity_poly.type
_entity_poly.pdbx_seq_one_letter_code
_entity_poly.pdbx_strand_id
1 'polypeptide(L)'
;MHVRDLQAGDVLLFSAEEGSWISKAITWLTDAPVSHAAMTYQIPTKMIEETPPAVRVAEATMRFPGRTVHVMRLNKPIDDFKPVMDVAAQYLNGEAPYATNNLYLLGILLLYKKFTPSDTTQKVIMRILKRLTERLLNAINQHKYPDKHPMVCSQFVFECYQEAGKAFQLTIKSGNLQSDNTRTSILQKAFKHKPQASQLGSLQSEQASDEELAKELFEAMNNEALLASGTVADELLEVVHDFAKVLHGVSQQVDIDKADSKQGIAILQAQSSMFVTPGDLLQHCPELRHIGDIKIK
;
A
#
# COMPACT_ATOMS: atom_id res chain seq x y z
N MET A 1 -11.59 -14.22 -20.29
CA MET A 1 -12.81 -13.43 -20.09
C MET A 1 -12.75 -12.19 -20.96
N HIS A 2 -13.88 -11.61 -21.37
CA HIS A 2 -13.97 -10.32 -22.04
C HIS A 2 -14.38 -9.22 -21.06
N VAL A 3 -14.00 -7.96 -21.34
CA VAL A 3 -14.42 -6.79 -20.52
C VAL A 3 -15.93 -6.70 -20.36
N ARG A 4 -16.70 -7.13 -21.38
CA ARG A 4 -18.17 -7.12 -21.34
C ARG A 4 -18.78 -8.12 -20.34
N ASP A 5 -17.99 -9.07 -19.85
CA ASP A 5 -18.43 -10.07 -18.86
C ASP A 5 -18.30 -9.55 -17.42
N LEU A 6 -17.66 -8.39 -17.24
CA LEU A 6 -17.52 -7.74 -15.94
C LEU A 6 -18.88 -7.28 -15.41
N GLN A 7 -19.04 -7.36 -14.09
CA GLN A 7 -20.21 -6.90 -13.36
C GLN A 7 -19.82 -5.81 -12.37
N ALA A 8 -20.76 -4.93 -12.03
CA ALA A 8 -20.55 -3.94 -10.99
C ALA A 8 -20.11 -4.63 -9.69
N GLY A 9 -19.05 -4.12 -9.05
CA GLY A 9 -18.49 -4.77 -7.87
C GLY A 9 -17.65 -6.02 -8.19
N ASP A 10 -17.17 -6.19 -9.41
CA ASP A 10 -16.02 -7.07 -9.63
C ASP A 10 -14.75 -6.37 -9.16
N VAL A 11 -13.99 -7.04 -8.29
CA VAL A 11 -12.66 -6.62 -7.86
C VAL A 11 -11.66 -6.99 -8.96
N LEU A 12 -10.92 -5.99 -9.44
CA LEU A 12 -9.97 -6.08 -10.54
C LEU A 12 -8.55 -6.00 -9.97
N LEU A 13 -7.78 -7.08 -10.08
CA LEU A 13 -6.42 -7.15 -9.54
C LEU A 13 -5.43 -7.25 -10.68
N PHE A 14 -4.52 -6.28 -10.76
CA PHE A 14 -3.66 -6.11 -11.93
C PHE A 14 -2.26 -6.64 -11.66
N SER A 15 -1.70 -7.36 -12.64
CA SER A 15 -0.29 -7.74 -12.64
C SER A 15 0.64 -6.53 -12.54
N ALA A 16 1.92 -6.75 -12.25
CA ALA A 16 2.91 -5.68 -12.37
C ALA A 16 2.82 -4.97 -13.73
N GLU A 17 2.89 -3.64 -13.73
CA GLU A 17 2.95 -2.83 -14.95
C GLU A 17 4.34 -2.95 -15.59
N GLU A 18 4.38 -3.11 -16.91
CA GLU A 18 5.64 -3.16 -17.65
C GLU A 18 6.41 -1.83 -17.49
N GLY A 19 7.71 -1.92 -17.23
CA GLY A 19 8.55 -0.75 -16.99
C GLY A 19 8.43 -0.12 -15.59
N SER A 20 7.45 -0.49 -14.76
CA SER A 20 7.34 0.00 -13.38
C SER A 20 8.06 -0.92 -12.39
N TRP A 21 9.13 -0.42 -11.79
CA TRP A 21 9.85 -1.07 -10.71
C TRP A 21 9.08 -1.03 -9.41
N ILE A 22 8.28 0.02 -9.18
CA ILE A 22 7.40 0.06 -8.01
C ILE A 22 6.40 -1.09 -8.06
N SER A 23 5.75 -1.31 -9.22
CA SER A 23 4.81 -2.42 -9.39
C SER A 23 5.49 -3.79 -9.16
N LYS A 24 6.71 -3.97 -9.67
CA LYS A 24 7.49 -5.20 -9.45
C LYS A 24 7.87 -5.38 -7.98
N ALA A 25 8.30 -4.32 -7.31
CA ALA A 25 8.66 -4.37 -5.89
C ALA A 25 7.46 -4.72 -5.01
N ILE A 26 6.26 -4.21 -5.33
CA ILE A 26 5.01 -4.59 -4.65
C ILE A 26 4.78 -6.10 -4.81
N THR A 27 4.80 -6.64 -6.04
CA THR A 27 4.59 -8.08 -6.27
C THR A 27 5.57 -8.96 -5.48
N TRP A 28 6.82 -8.52 -5.37
CA TRP A 28 7.84 -9.22 -4.59
C TRP A 28 7.56 -9.16 -3.09
N LEU A 29 7.25 -7.97 -2.55
CA LEU A 29 7.01 -7.78 -1.12
C LEU A 29 5.75 -8.51 -0.64
N THR A 30 4.75 -8.65 -1.50
CA THR A 30 3.48 -9.31 -1.17
C THR A 30 3.45 -10.79 -1.55
N ASP A 31 4.50 -11.34 -2.16
CA ASP A 31 4.51 -12.72 -2.68
C ASP A 31 3.29 -13.04 -3.58
N ALA A 32 2.86 -12.05 -4.38
CA ALA A 32 1.66 -12.15 -5.20
C ALA A 32 1.90 -11.61 -6.61
N PRO A 33 1.25 -12.15 -7.65
CA PRO A 33 1.45 -11.71 -9.03
C PRO A 33 0.82 -10.34 -9.34
N VAL A 34 0.18 -9.70 -8.35
CA VAL A 34 -0.60 -8.47 -8.50
C VAL A 34 -0.01 -7.32 -7.70
N SER A 35 -0.10 -6.11 -8.26
CA SER A 35 0.49 -4.88 -7.71
C SER A 35 -0.51 -3.76 -7.48
N HIS A 36 -1.72 -3.88 -8.06
CA HIS A 36 -2.72 -2.84 -8.00
C HIS A 36 -4.12 -3.44 -7.95
N ALA A 37 -5.05 -2.72 -7.34
CA ALA A 37 -6.45 -3.11 -7.22
C ALA A 37 -7.37 -1.99 -7.70
N ALA A 38 -8.48 -2.37 -8.31
CA ALA A 38 -9.59 -1.50 -8.67
C ALA A 38 -10.91 -2.28 -8.54
N MET A 39 -12.01 -1.62 -8.86
CA MET A 39 -13.33 -2.25 -8.91
C MET A 39 -14.08 -1.83 -10.16
N THR A 40 -14.81 -2.76 -10.79
CA THR A 40 -15.73 -2.42 -11.88
C THR A 40 -16.85 -1.54 -11.33
N TYR A 41 -17.07 -0.39 -11.97
CA TYR A 41 -17.92 0.67 -11.47
C TYR A 41 -19.14 0.86 -12.35
N GLN A 42 -20.32 0.46 -11.85
CA GLN A 42 -21.65 0.57 -12.48
C GLN A 42 -21.83 -0.22 -13.78
N ILE A 43 -20.94 -0.06 -14.76
CA ILE A 43 -21.00 -0.72 -16.07
C ILE A 43 -19.67 -1.42 -16.39
N PRO A 44 -19.67 -2.47 -17.24
CA PRO A 44 -18.50 -3.33 -17.44
C PRO A 44 -17.24 -2.62 -17.95
N THR A 45 -17.38 -1.50 -18.68
CA THR A 45 -16.26 -0.77 -19.27
C THR A 45 -15.65 0.28 -18.34
N LYS A 46 -16.29 0.56 -17.20
CA LYS A 46 -15.83 1.57 -16.25
C LYS A 46 -15.27 0.88 -15.02
N MET A 47 -14.15 1.42 -14.53
CA MET A 47 -13.55 1.01 -13.27
C MET A 47 -13.32 2.23 -12.39
N ILE A 48 -13.35 2.01 -11.08
CA ILE A 48 -12.97 3.00 -10.08
C ILE A 48 -11.73 2.50 -9.35
N GLU A 49 -10.73 3.37 -9.22
CA GLU A 49 -9.44 3.06 -8.59
C GLU A 49 -8.96 4.25 -7.77
N GLU A 50 -8.27 3.97 -6.67
CA GLU A 50 -7.43 4.95 -5.97
C GLU A 50 -6.05 4.90 -6.60
N THR A 51 -5.67 6.02 -7.23
CA THR A 51 -4.39 6.22 -7.88
C THR A 51 -4.07 7.70 -7.83
N PRO A 52 -2.79 8.09 -7.67
CA PRO A 52 -2.43 9.50 -7.60
C PRO A 52 -3.11 10.33 -8.72
N PRO A 53 -3.81 11.44 -8.40
CA PRO A 53 -3.86 12.11 -7.09
C PRO A 53 -5.02 11.73 -6.14
N ALA A 54 -6.02 10.99 -6.61
CA ALA A 54 -7.21 10.66 -5.82
C ALA A 54 -8.01 9.55 -6.53
N VAL A 55 -9.05 9.06 -5.85
CA VAL A 55 -10.05 8.17 -6.45
C VAL A 55 -10.55 8.76 -7.77
N ARG A 56 -10.54 7.94 -8.82
CA ARG A 56 -11.01 8.33 -10.14
C ARG A 56 -11.75 7.19 -10.84
N VAL A 57 -12.60 7.55 -11.78
CA VAL A 57 -13.19 6.62 -12.74
C VAL A 57 -12.35 6.60 -14.02
N ALA A 58 -12.01 5.42 -14.49
CA ALA A 58 -11.24 5.20 -15.72
C ALA A 58 -11.93 4.20 -16.65
N GLU A 59 -11.60 4.25 -17.93
CA GLU A 59 -12.00 3.23 -18.90
C GLU A 59 -11.14 1.97 -18.71
N ALA A 60 -11.78 0.82 -18.53
CA ALA A 60 -11.11 -0.48 -18.41
C ALA A 60 -10.22 -0.75 -19.62
N THR A 61 -10.70 -0.45 -20.83
CA THR A 61 -9.94 -0.62 -22.08
C THR A 61 -8.69 0.24 -22.18
N MET A 62 -8.59 1.32 -21.40
CA MET A 62 -7.40 2.17 -21.33
C MET A 62 -6.41 1.70 -20.26
N ARG A 63 -6.89 1.02 -19.21
CA ARG A 63 -6.07 0.58 -18.06
C ARG A 63 -5.59 -0.87 -18.15
N PHE A 64 -6.27 -1.70 -18.92
CA PHE A 64 -5.99 -3.13 -19.05
C PHE A 64 -4.85 -3.50 -20.01
N PRO A 65 -4.57 -2.75 -21.11
CA PRO A 65 -3.49 -3.11 -22.03
C PRO A 65 -2.14 -3.31 -21.32
N GLY A 66 -1.39 -4.32 -21.75
CA GLY A 66 -0.07 -4.64 -21.19
C GLY A 66 -0.08 -5.29 -19.80
N ARG A 67 -1.26 -5.56 -19.21
CA ARG A 67 -1.38 -6.19 -17.90
C ARG A 67 -2.34 -7.37 -17.93
N THR A 68 -2.10 -8.34 -17.05
CA THR A 68 -3.10 -9.37 -16.72
C THR A 68 -4.01 -8.80 -15.64
N VAL A 69 -5.32 -8.84 -15.86
CA VAL A 69 -6.33 -8.44 -14.87
C VAL A 69 -7.03 -9.70 -14.37
N HIS A 70 -6.81 -10.03 -13.11
CA HIS A 70 -7.52 -11.10 -12.42
C HIS A 70 -8.84 -10.55 -11.89
N VAL A 71 -9.94 -11.15 -12.33
CA VAL A 71 -11.29 -10.72 -11.97
C VAL A 71 -11.78 -11.57 -10.80
N MET A 72 -12.00 -10.91 -9.68
CA MET A 72 -12.51 -11.50 -8.45
C MET A 72 -13.94 -11.00 -8.21
N ARG A 73 -14.86 -11.90 -7.85
CA ARG A 73 -16.26 -11.55 -7.56
C ARG A 73 -16.68 -12.11 -6.22
N LEU A 74 -17.57 -11.42 -5.53
CA LEU A 74 -18.18 -11.95 -4.33
C LEU A 74 -18.81 -13.32 -4.62
N ASN A 75 -18.53 -14.31 -3.78
CA ASN A 75 -19.02 -15.68 -3.94
C ASN A 75 -20.43 -15.91 -3.40
N LYS A 76 -21.07 -14.84 -2.90
CA LYS A 76 -22.47 -14.81 -2.48
C LYS A 76 -23.35 -14.23 -3.60
N PRO A 77 -24.59 -14.71 -3.76
CA PRO A 77 -25.54 -14.09 -4.67
C PRO A 77 -25.91 -12.71 -4.11
N ILE A 78 -25.56 -11.66 -4.84
CA ILE A 78 -25.92 -10.28 -4.55
C ILE A 78 -26.67 -9.75 -5.75
N ASP A 79 -27.90 -9.32 -5.51
CA ASP A 79 -28.78 -8.80 -6.56
C ASP A 79 -28.49 -7.33 -6.89
N ASP A 80 -27.99 -6.58 -5.91
CA ASP A 80 -27.71 -5.15 -6.05
C ASP A 80 -26.39 -4.75 -5.37
N PHE A 81 -25.45 -4.24 -6.17
CA PHE A 81 -24.17 -3.70 -5.69
C PHE A 81 -24.22 -2.19 -5.41
N LYS A 82 -25.39 -1.54 -5.53
CA LYS A 82 -25.57 -0.12 -5.24
C LYS A 82 -24.96 0.32 -3.90
N PRO A 83 -25.06 -0.42 -2.78
CA PRO A 83 -24.42 -0.01 -1.53
C PRO A 83 -22.90 0.17 -1.66
N VAL A 84 -22.22 -0.74 -2.35
CA VAL A 84 -20.76 -0.62 -2.63
C VAL A 84 -20.48 0.54 -3.58
N MET A 85 -21.33 0.75 -4.59
CA MET A 85 -21.18 1.87 -5.53
C MET A 85 -21.42 3.23 -4.87
N ASP A 86 -22.33 3.31 -3.90
CA ASP A 86 -22.63 4.54 -3.15
C ASP A 86 -21.44 4.92 -2.27
N VAL A 87 -20.82 3.96 -1.58
CA VAL A 87 -19.58 4.20 -0.82
C VAL A 87 -18.45 4.64 -1.75
N ALA A 88 -18.22 3.92 -2.84
CA ALA A 88 -17.24 4.30 -3.87
C ALA A 88 -17.47 5.74 -4.40
N ALA A 89 -18.73 6.14 -4.59
CA ALA A 89 -19.09 7.49 -4.98
C ALA A 89 -18.82 8.53 -3.89
N GLN A 90 -18.99 8.18 -2.60
CA GLN A 90 -18.63 9.07 -1.49
C GLN A 90 -17.13 9.35 -1.48
N TYR A 91 -16.29 8.34 -1.68
CA TYR A 91 -14.85 8.52 -1.79
C TYR A 91 -14.44 9.36 -3.02
N LEU A 92 -15.08 9.12 -4.16
CA LEU A 92 -14.87 9.89 -5.39
C LEU A 92 -15.26 11.37 -5.22
N ASN A 93 -16.44 11.64 -4.68
CA ASN A 93 -16.99 13.00 -4.50
C ASN A 93 -16.36 13.74 -3.32
N GLY A 94 -15.88 12.99 -2.34
CA GLY A 94 -15.27 13.51 -1.14
C GLY A 94 -13.85 14.03 -1.36
N GLU A 95 -13.27 13.91 -2.57
CA GLU A 95 -11.85 14.17 -2.85
C GLU A 95 -10.99 13.58 -1.73
N ALA A 96 -11.08 12.25 -1.51
CA ALA A 96 -10.21 11.56 -0.55
C ALA A 96 -8.74 11.91 -0.90
N PRO A 97 -8.00 12.64 -0.05
CA PRO A 97 -6.66 13.09 -0.36
C PRO A 97 -5.72 11.92 -0.19
N TYR A 98 -5.26 11.46 -1.34
CA TYR A 98 -3.91 11.04 -1.61
C TYR A 98 -3.31 9.98 -0.68
N ALA A 99 -3.25 8.73 -1.18
CA ALA A 99 -2.07 7.89 -0.94
C ALA A 99 -0.85 8.59 -1.56
N THR A 100 -0.02 9.18 -0.72
CA THR A 100 1.25 9.86 -1.07
C THR A 100 2.16 8.94 -1.87
N ASN A 101 1.92 8.85 -3.17
CA ASN A 101 2.73 8.11 -4.13
C ASN A 101 2.71 6.58 -3.90
N ASN A 102 2.89 5.81 -4.98
CA ASN A 102 3.12 4.36 -4.86
C ASN A 102 4.33 4.05 -3.94
N LEU A 103 5.23 5.03 -3.74
CA LEU A 103 6.33 4.94 -2.77
C LEU A 103 5.84 4.80 -1.32
N TYR A 104 4.71 5.37 -0.91
CA TYR A 104 4.19 5.20 0.45
C TYR A 104 3.76 3.76 0.69
N LEU A 105 3.00 3.17 -0.25
CA LEU A 105 2.67 1.74 -0.23
C LEU A 105 3.96 0.90 -0.11
N LEU A 106 4.96 1.21 -0.92
CA LEU A 106 6.25 0.50 -0.88
C LEU A 106 6.94 0.62 0.50
N GLY A 107 7.01 1.82 1.06
CA GLY A 107 7.59 2.07 2.39
C GLY A 107 6.87 1.31 3.50
N ILE A 108 5.53 1.36 3.51
CA ILE A 108 4.71 0.64 4.48
C ILE A 108 4.89 -0.88 4.36
N LEU A 109 4.92 -1.42 3.13
CA LEU A 109 5.19 -2.84 2.90
C LEU A 109 6.56 -3.25 3.46
N LEU A 110 7.60 -2.44 3.28
CA LEU A 110 8.94 -2.71 3.83
C LEU A 110 8.96 -2.74 5.36
N LEU A 111 8.18 -1.89 6.02
CA LEU A 111 8.06 -1.88 7.48
C LEU A 111 7.34 -3.13 8.01
N TYR A 112 6.35 -3.63 7.27
CA TYR A 112 5.48 -4.74 7.70
C TYR A 112 6.00 -6.10 7.29
N LYS A 113 6.69 -6.21 6.13
CA LYS A 113 7.24 -7.47 5.63
C LYS A 113 8.19 -8.05 6.67
N LYS A 114 8.01 -9.34 6.96
CA LYS A 114 8.82 -10.08 7.91
C LYS A 114 10.01 -10.69 7.18
N PHE A 115 11.11 -9.96 7.17
CA PHE A 115 12.36 -10.38 6.56
C PHE A 115 13.54 -9.68 7.25
N THR A 116 14.74 -10.19 7.01
CA THR A 116 15.96 -9.51 7.44
C THR A 116 16.68 -8.98 6.21
N PRO A 117 16.67 -7.66 5.98
CA PRO A 117 17.35 -7.04 4.84
C PRO A 117 18.88 -7.15 4.97
N SER A 118 19.58 -7.36 3.85
CA SER A 118 21.03 -7.20 3.77
C SER A 118 21.45 -5.75 4.02
N ASP A 119 22.73 -5.48 4.32
CA ASP A 119 23.23 -4.10 4.52
C ASP A 119 22.93 -3.20 3.32
N THR A 120 23.08 -3.72 2.09
CA THR A 120 22.74 -2.98 0.86
C THR A 120 21.24 -2.68 0.80
N THR A 121 20.40 -3.68 1.08
CA THR A 121 18.94 -3.49 1.12
C THR A 121 18.55 -2.47 2.19
N GLN A 122 19.15 -2.51 3.38
CA GLN A 122 18.89 -1.57 4.47
C GLN A 122 19.20 -0.12 4.05
N LYS A 123 20.30 0.12 3.34
CA LYS A 123 20.64 1.46 2.81
C LYS A 123 19.57 1.99 1.86
N VAL A 124 19.06 1.15 0.96
CA VAL A 124 17.99 1.56 0.04
C VAL A 124 16.68 1.83 0.81
N ILE A 125 16.33 0.98 1.78
CA ILE A 125 15.14 1.20 2.64
C ILE A 125 15.27 2.53 3.39
N MET A 126 16.44 2.85 3.95
CA MET A 126 16.66 4.14 4.63
C MET A 126 16.43 5.32 3.71
N ARG A 127 16.93 5.28 2.46
CA ARG A 127 16.71 6.34 1.47
C ARG A 127 15.22 6.51 1.14
N ILE A 128 14.51 5.41 0.92
CA ILE A 128 13.06 5.41 0.69
C ILE A 128 12.31 6.03 1.87
N LEU A 129 12.61 5.59 3.11
CA LEU A 129 11.94 6.13 4.30
C LEU A 129 12.26 7.61 4.53
N LYS A 130 13.53 8.04 4.37
CA LYS A 130 13.90 9.47 4.44
C LYS A 130 13.12 10.31 3.42
N ARG A 131 13.00 9.85 2.17
CA ARG A 131 12.19 10.50 1.12
C ARG A 131 10.71 10.58 1.48
N LEU A 132 10.14 9.54 2.09
CA LEU A 132 8.75 9.57 2.56
C LEU A 132 8.57 10.55 3.72
N THR A 133 9.50 10.56 4.68
CA THR A 133 9.52 11.50 5.80
C THR A 133 9.56 12.95 5.31
N GLU A 134 10.43 13.28 4.36
CA GLU A 134 10.49 14.61 3.74
C GLU A 134 9.15 15.02 3.09
N ARG A 135 8.51 14.10 2.37
CA ARG A 135 7.22 14.37 1.71
C ARG A 135 6.10 14.60 2.73
N LEU A 136 6.06 13.82 3.80
CA LEU A 136 5.08 14.01 4.87
C LEU A 136 5.33 15.34 5.62
N LEU A 137 6.59 15.69 5.90
CA LEU A 137 6.93 17.00 6.48
C LEU A 137 6.49 18.16 5.58
N ASN A 138 6.72 18.05 4.28
CA ASN A 138 6.25 19.05 3.32
C ASN A 138 4.72 19.16 3.31
N ALA A 139 3.99 18.06 3.48
CA ALA A 139 2.53 18.07 3.60
C ALA A 139 2.06 18.81 4.87
N ILE A 140 2.70 18.55 6.03
CA ILE A 140 2.43 19.28 7.29
C ILE A 140 2.68 20.77 7.10
N ASN A 141 3.86 21.15 6.61
CA ASN A 141 4.26 22.56 6.47
C ASN A 141 3.33 23.32 5.51
N GLN A 142 2.77 22.63 4.51
CA GLN A 142 1.83 23.21 3.56
C GLN A 142 0.37 23.18 4.05
N HIS A 143 0.10 22.75 5.29
CA HIS A 143 -1.25 22.59 5.88
C HIS A 143 -2.20 21.78 4.99
N LYS A 144 -1.64 20.82 4.24
CA LYS A 144 -2.41 20.02 3.30
C LYS A 144 -3.10 18.88 4.05
N TYR A 145 -4.45 18.93 4.04
CA TYR A 145 -5.37 17.86 4.44
C TYR A 145 -5.51 17.63 5.96
N PRO A 146 -6.24 18.50 6.68
CA PRO A 146 -6.44 18.32 8.10
C PRO A 146 -7.13 16.98 8.43
N ASP A 147 -8.25 16.62 7.79
CA ASP A 147 -9.15 15.62 8.38
C ASP A 147 -9.23 14.26 7.65
N LYS A 148 -8.23 13.87 6.87
CA LYS A 148 -8.37 12.68 6.00
C LYS A 148 -7.11 11.79 5.98
N HIS A 149 -7.32 10.47 6.11
CA HIS A 149 -6.26 9.46 6.17
C HIS A 149 -5.89 8.93 4.77
N PRO A 150 -4.59 8.71 4.47
CA PRO A 150 -4.16 8.17 3.19
C PRO A 150 -4.61 6.72 3.01
N MET A 151 -5.09 6.38 1.80
CA MET A 151 -5.62 5.06 1.46
C MET A 151 -4.95 4.55 0.18
N VAL A 152 -4.44 3.31 0.17
CA VAL A 152 -3.86 2.69 -1.03
C VAL A 152 -4.95 2.02 -1.89
N CYS A 153 -4.64 1.68 -3.14
CA CYS A 153 -5.61 1.12 -4.10
C CYS A 153 -6.41 -0.08 -3.60
N SER A 154 -5.77 -1.05 -2.95
CA SER A 154 -6.42 -2.21 -2.36
C SER A 154 -7.22 -1.89 -1.10
N GLN A 155 -6.74 -0.93 -0.29
CA GLN A 155 -7.48 -0.46 0.88
C GLN A 155 -8.77 0.24 0.44
N PHE A 156 -8.73 1.06 -0.60
CA PHE A 156 -9.91 1.70 -1.17
C PHE A 156 -10.98 0.70 -1.60
N VAL A 157 -10.58 -0.32 -2.36
CA VAL A 157 -11.51 -1.38 -2.73
C VAL A 157 -12.04 -2.07 -1.48
N PHE A 158 -11.19 -2.42 -0.52
CA PHE A 158 -11.61 -3.09 0.71
C PHE A 158 -12.63 -2.26 1.51
N GLU A 159 -12.35 -0.97 1.78
CA GLU A 159 -13.25 -0.09 2.55
C GLU A 159 -14.60 0.10 1.85
N CYS A 160 -14.64 0.14 0.52
CA CYS A 160 -15.91 0.17 -0.23
C CYS A 160 -16.84 -1.01 0.13
N TYR A 161 -16.28 -2.20 0.39
CA TYR A 161 -17.07 -3.37 0.80
C TYR A 161 -17.34 -3.38 2.30
N GLN A 162 -16.39 -2.92 3.12
CA GLN A 162 -16.57 -2.90 4.57
C GLN A 162 -17.72 -1.98 5.00
N GLU A 163 -17.82 -0.80 4.37
CA GLU A 163 -18.83 0.21 4.69
C GLU A 163 -20.18 -0.04 4.00
N ALA A 164 -20.22 -0.83 2.92
CA ALA A 164 -21.45 -1.17 2.20
C ALA A 164 -22.44 -2.03 3.00
N GLY A 165 -22.03 -2.49 4.18
CA GLY A 165 -22.86 -3.26 5.12
C GLY A 165 -22.50 -4.73 5.19
N LYS A 166 -23.05 -5.42 6.20
CA LYS A 166 -22.66 -6.79 6.60
C LYS A 166 -22.69 -7.83 5.47
N ALA A 167 -23.53 -7.64 4.45
CA ALA A 167 -23.63 -8.56 3.32
C ALA A 167 -22.39 -8.55 2.41
N PHE A 168 -21.68 -7.42 2.36
CA PHE A 168 -20.55 -7.16 1.45
C PHE A 168 -19.19 -7.33 2.12
N GLN A 169 -19.14 -7.35 3.45
CA GLN A 169 -17.89 -7.38 4.22
C GLN A 169 -16.94 -8.49 3.76
N LEU A 170 -15.70 -8.10 3.55
CA LEU A 170 -14.58 -8.95 3.17
C LEU A 170 -13.75 -9.26 4.41
N THR A 171 -13.18 -10.46 4.45
CA THR A 171 -12.21 -10.84 5.49
C THR A 171 -10.87 -11.19 4.87
N ILE A 172 -9.77 -10.88 5.56
CA ILE A 172 -8.43 -11.32 5.17
C ILE A 172 -8.00 -12.43 6.11
N LYS A 173 -7.79 -13.64 5.56
CA LYS A 173 -7.33 -14.82 6.31
C LYS A 173 -5.86 -15.08 6.02
N SER A 174 -5.03 -14.94 7.06
CA SER A 174 -3.59 -15.18 7.00
C SER A 174 -2.90 -14.34 5.92
N GLY A 175 -3.16 -13.03 5.93
CA GLY A 175 -2.72 -12.12 4.86
C GLY A 175 -1.20 -12.14 4.59
N ASN A 176 -0.79 -11.60 3.45
CA ASN A 176 0.56 -11.69 2.89
C ASN A 176 1.66 -11.19 3.87
N LEU A 177 1.31 -10.27 4.78
CA LEU A 177 2.22 -9.69 5.77
C LEU A 177 2.15 -10.38 7.14
N GLN A 178 1.18 -11.26 7.37
CA GLN A 178 0.91 -11.89 8.66
C GLN A 178 1.50 -13.31 8.78
N SER A 179 1.74 -13.98 7.65
CA SER A 179 1.95 -15.43 7.55
C SER A 179 3.22 -16.01 8.21
N ASP A 180 4.29 -15.23 8.44
CA ASP A 180 5.54 -15.73 9.02
C ASP A 180 5.66 -15.40 10.53
N ASN A 181 5.44 -16.36 11.42
CA ASN A 181 5.59 -16.13 12.87
C ASN A 181 7.02 -16.27 13.40
N THR A 182 7.97 -16.66 12.54
CA THR A 182 9.36 -16.94 12.94
C THR A 182 10.27 -15.73 12.77
N ARG A 183 9.96 -14.85 11.81
CA ARG A 183 10.70 -13.63 11.54
C ARG A 183 10.02 -12.42 12.15
N THR A 184 10.83 -11.41 12.48
CA THR A 184 10.34 -10.11 12.95
C THR A 184 10.43 -9.08 11.83
N SER A 185 9.47 -8.17 11.77
CA SER A 185 9.51 -7.05 10.83
C SER A 185 10.42 -5.91 11.31
N ILE A 186 10.79 -5.00 10.41
CA ILE A 186 11.54 -3.78 10.77
C ILE A 186 10.74 -2.96 11.79
N LEU A 187 9.42 -2.85 11.64
CA LEU A 187 8.56 -2.13 12.59
C LEU A 187 8.61 -2.75 14.01
N GLN A 188 8.58 -4.08 14.12
CA GLN A 188 8.66 -4.76 15.41
C GLN A 188 10.02 -4.55 16.10
N LYS A 189 11.10 -4.46 15.31
CA LYS A 189 12.43 -4.13 15.82
C LYS A 189 12.50 -2.67 16.29
N ALA A 190 11.96 -1.74 15.51
CA ALA A 190 11.88 -0.32 15.89
C ALA A 190 11.06 -0.08 17.16
N PHE A 191 9.98 -0.82 17.38
CA PHE A 191 9.21 -0.73 18.63
C PHE A 191 10.04 -1.07 19.89
N LYS A 192 10.99 -2.00 19.78
CA LYS A 192 11.88 -2.40 20.87
C LYS A 192 13.12 -1.50 21.00
N HIS A 193 13.40 -0.71 19.97
CA HIS A 193 14.54 0.19 19.91
C HIS A 193 14.29 1.44 20.76
N LYS A 194 15.35 1.95 21.39
CA LYS A 194 15.32 3.25 22.08
C LYS A 194 16.00 4.26 21.17
N PRO A 195 15.26 5.20 20.56
CA PRO A 195 15.86 6.17 19.64
C PRO A 195 16.87 7.03 20.39
N GLN A 196 18.05 7.21 19.82
CA GLN A 196 19.14 7.98 20.41
C GLN A 196 19.33 9.34 19.76
N ALA A 197 19.12 9.45 18.44
CA ALA A 197 19.37 10.67 17.70
C ALA A 197 18.49 10.77 16.45
N SER A 198 17.63 11.79 16.41
CA SER A 198 16.81 12.10 15.24
C SER A 198 17.68 12.59 14.08
N GLN A 199 17.38 12.10 12.87
CA GLN A 199 18.00 12.49 11.60
C GLN A 199 17.12 13.46 10.81
N LEU A 200 16.01 13.96 11.37
CA LEU A 200 15.12 14.91 10.69
C LEU A 200 15.84 16.18 10.22
N GLY A 201 16.80 16.68 11.02
CA GLY A 201 17.59 17.87 10.68
C GLY A 201 18.66 17.65 9.60
N SER A 202 18.96 16.40 9.25
CA SER A 202 19.95 16.01 8.24
C SER A 202 19.32 15.41 6.97
N LEU A 203 17.98 15.48 6.85
CA LEU A 203 17.27 15.08 5.64
C LEU A 203 17.77 15.88 4.44
N GLN A 204 18.39 15.18 3.50
CA GLN A 204 18.85 15.73 2.23
C GLN A 204 17.90 15.27 1.15
N SER A 205 17.43 16.21 0.33
CA SER A 205 16.56 15.91 -0.80
C SER A 205 17.15 14.81 -1.67
N GLU A 206 16.52 13.65 -1.63
CA GLU A 206 16.83 12.53 -2.50
C GLU A 206 16.65 12.94 -3.97
N GLN A 207 17.71 12.74 -4.77
CA GLN A 207 17.74 13.14 -6.17
C GLN A 207 17.19 12.05 -7.09
N ALA A 208 17.24 10.78 -6.66
CA ALA A 208 16.65 9.67 -7.39
C ALA A 208 15.12 9.83 -7.48
N SER A 209 14.57 9.46 -8.63
CA SER A 209 13.13 9.28 -8.82
C SER A 209 12.61 8.09 -8.01
N ASP A 210 11.29 8.05 -7.80
CA ASP A 210 10.67 6.95 -7.05
C ASP A 210 10.85 5.59 -7.75
N GLU A 211 10.84 5.58 -9.08
CA GLU A 211 11.08 4.38 -9.89
C GLU A 211 12.55 3.93 -9.83
N GLU A 212 13.51 4.86 -9.75
CA GLU A 212 14.93 4.51 -9.53
C GLU A 212 15.16 3.91 -8.14
N LEU A 213 14.58 4.49 -7.09
CA LEU A 213 14.66 3.92 -5.74
C LEU A 213 14.02 2.52 -5.68
N ALA A 214 12.87 2.34 -6.33
CA ALA A 214 12.21 1.04 -6.40
C ALA A 214 13.01 0.02 -7.21
N LYS A 215 13.69 0.46 -8.27
CA LYS A 215 14.62 -0.38 -9.05
C LYS A 215 15.78 -0.84 -8.18
N GLU A 216 16.48 0.09 -7.52
CA GLU A 216 17.58 -0.22 -6.62
C GLU A 216 17.15 -1.20 -5.52
N LEU A 217 15.95 -1.00 -4.96
CA LEU A 217 15.38 -1.88 -3.96
C LEU A 217 15.14 -3.28 -4.54
N PHE A 218 14.49 -3.37 -5.70
CA PHE A 218 14.21 -4.64 -6.37
C PHE A 218 15.50 -5.40 -6.70
N GLU A 219 16.53 -4.72 -7.19
CA GLU A 219 17.84 -5.30 -7.47
C GLU A 219 18.53 -5.77 -6.18
N ALA A 220 18.52 -4.95 -5.13
CA ALA A 220 19.07 -5.30 -3.82
C ALA A 220 18.33 -6.48 -3.16
N MET A 221 17.03 -6.63 -3.41
CA MET A 221 16.19 -7.73 -2.92
C MET A 221 16.26 -9.01 -3.76
N ASN A 222 16.84 -8.97 -4.96
CA ASN A 222 17.03 -10.15 -5.80
C ASN A 222 18.49 -10.61 -5.88
N ASN A 223 19.40 -9.90 -5.21
CA ASN A 223 20.77 -10.33 -5.08
C ASN A 223 20.85 -11.48 -4.05
N GLU A 224 21.37 -12.64 -4.47
CA GLU A 224 21.51 -13.88 -3.68
C GLU A 224 22.29 -13.71 -2.36
N ALA A 225 22.97 -12.58 -2.18
CA ALA A 225 23.62 -12.16 -0.93
C ALA A 225 22.66 -11.75 0.21
N LEU A 226 21.34 -11.96 0.06
CA LEU A 226 20.27 -11.62 1.01
C LEU A 226 20.35 -12.33 2.38
N LEU A 227 21.40 -13.11 2.62
CA LEU A 227 21.62 -13.85 3.87
C LEU A 227 22.81 -13.32 4.70
N ALA A 228 23.09 -12.02 4.68
CA ALA A 228 24.23 -11.48 5.43
C ALA A 228 23.82 -10.67 6.68
N SER A 229 24.33 -11.12 7.84
CA SER A 229 24.35 -10.57 9.22
C SER A 229 23.19 -10.87 10.17
N GLY A 230 21.94 -11.05 9.70
CA GLY A 230 20.83 -11.39 10.60
C GLY A 230 20.32 -10.23 11.49
N THR A 231 20.85 -9.00 11.35
CA THR A 231 20.51 -7.86 12.22
C THR A 231 20.07 -6.63 11.40
N VAL A 232 19.25 -5.76 12.01
CA VAL A 232 18.86 -4.47 11.44
C VAL A 232 19.68 -3.39 12.12
N ALA A 233 20.34 -2.53 11.35
CA ALA A 233 21.20 -1.48 11.84
C ALA A 233 20.39 -0.41 12.61
N ASP A 234 20.97 0.11 13.69
CA ASP A 234 20.36 1.16 14.51
C ASP A 234 19.99 2.38 13.67
N GLU A 235 20.82 2.76 12.68
CA GLU A 235 20.53 3.89 11.77
C GLU A 235 19.19 3.72 11.05
N LEU A 236 18.87 2.50 10.58
CA LEU A 236 17.58 2.25 9.95
C LEU A 236 16.45 2.37 10.97
N LEU A 237 16.65 1.92 12.21
CA LEU A 237 15.65 2.04 13.26
C LEU A 237 15.40 3.51 13.65
N GLU A 238 16.44 4.35 13.71
CA GLU A 238 16.30 5.80 13.90
C GLU A 238 15.47 6.45 12.77
N VAL A 239 15.72 6.07 11.52
CA VAL A 239 14.93 6.57 10.37
C VAL A 239 13.46 6.13 10.46
N VAL A 240 13.19 4.92 10.97
CA VAL A 240 11.81 4.46 11.23
C VAL A 240 11.16 5.30 12.34
N HIS A 241 11.89 5.66 13.40
CA HIS A 241 11.37 6.55 14.44
C HIS A 241 11.05 7.95 13.91
N ASP A 242 11.91 8.50 13.05
CA ASP A 242 11.68 9.80 12.41
C ASP A 242 10.44 9.77 11.50
N PHE A 243 10.32 8.73 10.65
CA PHE A 243 9.14 8.51 9.83
C PHE A 243 7.87 8.39 10.69
N ALA A 244 7.91 7.59 11.76
CA ALA A 244 6.79 7.42 12.67
C ALA A 244 6.41 8.72 13.39
N LYS A 245 7.40 9.52 13.82
CA LYS A 245 7.16 10.82 14.44
C LYS A 245 6.42 11.76 13.49
N VAL A 246 6.87 11.85 12.23
CA VAL A 246 6.21 12.68 11.22
C VAL A 246 4.81 12.15 10.91
N LEU A 247 4.64 10.84 10.78
CA LEU A 247 3.34 10.22 10.59
C LEU A 247 2.35 10.57 11.71
N HIS A 248 2.81 10.57 12.97
CA HIS A 248 1.98 11.00 14.10
C HIS A 248 1.60 12.48 13.99
N GLY A 249 2.56 13.35 13.64
CA GLY A 249 2.30 14.76 13.37
C GLY A 249 1.19 14.97 12.34
N VAL A 250 1.27 14.27 11.20
CA VAL A 250 0.23 14.30 10.16
C VAL A 250 -1.10 13.75 10.68
N SER A 251 -1.08 12.56 11.28
CA SER A 251 -2.31 11.81 11.62
C SER A 251 -3.14 12.47 12.72
N GLN A 252 -2.50 13.24 13.60
CA GLN A 252 -3.14 13.91 14.74
C GLN A 252 -3.14 15.44 14.60
N GLN A 253 -2.68 15.98 13.45
CA GLN A 253 -2.55 17.41 13.19
C GLN A 253 -1.77 18.15 14.30
N VAL A 254 -0.70 17.55 14.80
CA VAL A 254 0.16 18.16 15.83
C VAL A 254 1.47 18.63 15.23
N ASP A 255 1.99 19.75 15.76
CA ASP A 255 3.31 20.25 15.42
C ASP A 255 4.37 19.14 15.59
N ILE A 256 5.36 19.11 14.70
CA ILE A 256 6.40 18.08 14.75
C ILE A 256 7.17 18.04 16.08
N ASP A 257 7.29 19.18 16.77
CA ASP A 257 7.94 19.28 18.09
C ASP A 257 7.12 18.61 19.21
N LYS A 258 5.80 18.49 19.02
CA LYS A 258 4.87 17.82 19.93
C LYS A 258 4.59 16.38 19.52
N ALA A 259 4.96 16.00 18.30
CA ALA A 259 4.78 14.65 17.81
C ALA A 259 5.73 13.66 18.52
N ASP A 260 5.18 12.52 18.92
CA ASP A 260 5.88 11.39 19.54
C ASP A 260 6.04 10.22 18.55
N SER A 261 7.26 9.73 18.38
CA SER A 261 7.57 8.56 17.53
C SER A 261 6.92 7.28 18.06
N LYS A 262 6.73 7.13 19.37
CA LYS A 262 6.07 5.95 19.96
C LYS A 262 4.60 5.87 19.57
N GLN A 263 3.91 7.00 19.58
CA GLN A 263 2.52 7.08 19.11
C GLN A 263 2.45 6.78 17.61
N GLY A 264 3.40 7.28 16.81
CA GLY A 264 3.52 6.94 15.39
C GLY A 264 3.74 5.44 15.15
N ILE A 265 4.61 4.80 15.93
CA ILE A 265 4.81 3.34 15.86
C ILE A 265 3.53 2.60 16.25
N ALA A 266 2.81 3.07 17.27
CA ALA A 266 1.53 2.48 17.68
C ALA A 266 0.49 2.58 16.55
N ILE A 267 0.41 3.71 15.84
CA ILE A 267 -0.42 3.89 14.65
C ILE A 267 -0.05 2.86 13.58
N LEU A 268 1.25 2.75 13.23
CA LEU A 268 1.73 1.78 12.25
C LEU A 268 1.44 0.32 12.67
N GLN A 269 1.59 -0.01 13.95
CA GLN A 269 1.30 -1.35 14.45
C GLN A 269 -0.19 -1.67 14.36
N ALA A 270 -1.06 -0.74 14.76
CA ALA A 270 -2.51 -0.90 14.62
C ALA A 270 -2.90 -1.09 13.15
N GLN A 271 -2.37 -0.25 12.25
CA GLN A 271 -2.60 -0.34 10.81
C GLN A 271 -2.06 -1.63 10.20
N SER A 272 -0.93 -2.16 10.66
CA SER A 272 -0.33 -3.39 10.10
C SER A 272 -1.26 -4.60 10.13
N SER A 273 -2.14 -4.67 11.15
CA SER A 273 -3.12 -5.75 11.28
C SER A 273 -4.31 -5.61 10.33
N MET A 274 -4.58 -4.39 9.86
CA MET A 274 -5.72 -4.02 9.01
C MET A 274 -5.30 -3.73 7.57
N PHE A 275 -3.99 -3.74 7.28
CA PHE A 275 -3.46 -3.37 5.98
C PHE A 275 -3.77 -4.43 4.94
N VAL A 276 -4.51 -4.05 3.91
CA VAL A 276 -4.91 -4.95 2.82
C VAL A 276 -4.07 -4.68 1.59
N THR A 277 -3.33 -5.68 1.12
CA THR A 277 -2.58 -5.63 -0.14
C THR A 277 -3.43 -6.12 -1.32
N PRO A 278 -3.05 -5.82 -2.57
CA PRO A 278 -3.70 -6.45 -3.74
C PRO A 278 -3.59 -7.97 -3.72
N GLY A 279 -2.48 -8.52 -3.19
CA GLY A 279 -2.29 -9.96 -3.00
C GLY A 279 -3.30 -10.57 -2.04
N ASP A 280 -3.67 -9.84 -0.98
CA ASP A 280 -4.63 -10.32 0.02
C ASP A 280 -6.01 -10.52 -0.59
N LEU A 281 -6.44 -9.60 -1.44
CA LEU A 281 -7.71 -9.71 -2.18
C LEU A 281 -7.70 -10.87 -3.18
N LEU A 282 -6.53 -11.26 -3.70
CA LEU A 282 -6.39 -12.38 -4.64
C LEU A 282 -6.37 -13.74 -3.92
N GLN A 283 -5.60 -13.84 -2.83
CA GLN A 283 -5.19 -15.13 -2.25
C GLN A 283 -5.78 -15.38 -0.86
N HIS A 284 -6.14 -14.33 -0.14
CA HIS A 284 -6.46 -14.38 1.30
C HIS A 284 -7.88 -13.91 1.63
N CYS A 285 -8.69 -13.61 0.62
CA CYS A 285 -10.07 -13.16 0.80
C CYS A 285 -11.08 -14.25 0.40
N PRO A 286 -11.62 -15.04 1.36
CA PRO A 286 -12.47 -16.20 1.07
C PRO A 286 -13.85 -15.82 0.53
N GLU A 287 -14.30 -14.59 0.72
CA GLU A 287 -15.55 -14.08 0.13
C GLU A 287 -15.40 -13.78 -1.36
N LEU A 288 -14.17 -13.63 -1.86
CA LEU A 288 -13.89 -13.40 -3.27
C LEU A 288 -13.52 -14.72 -3.97
N ARG A 289 -14.17 -14.98 -5.11
CA ARG A 289 -13.81 -16.07 -6.02
C ARG A 289 -13.24 -15.54 -7.31
N HIS A 290 -12.21 -16.19 -7.83
CA HIS A 290 -11.67 -15.92 -9.15
C HIS A 290 -12.65 -16.38 -10.22
N ILE A 291 -13.08 -15.46 -11.10
CA ILE A 291 -14.01 -15.76 -12.20
C ILE A 291 -13.27 -15.90 -13.53
N GLY A 292 -12.10 -15.29 -13.66
CA GLY A 292 -11.23 -15.45 -14.82
C GLY A 292 -10.27 -14.29 -15.00
N ASP A 293 -9.46 -14.40 -16.06
CA ASP A 293 -8.46 -13.39 -16.41
C ASP A 293 -8.86 -12.65 -17.69
N ILE A 294 -8.54 -11.36 -17.73
CA ILE A 294 -8.60 -10.51 -18.91
C ILE A 294 -7.17 -10.11 -19.29
N LYS A 295 -6.83 -10.27 -20.57
CA LYS A 295 -5.55 -9.85 -21.15
C LYS A 295 -5.85 -9.12 -22.45
N ILE A 296 -5.65 -7.81 -22.46
CA ILE A 296 -5.76 -6.99 -23.66
C ILE A 296 -4.34 -6.73 -24.14
N LYS A 297 -4.07 -7.08 -25.41
CA LYS A 297 -2.81 -6.77 -26.07
C LYS A 297 -2.76 -5.31 -26.47
#